data_AF-A0A3D0GLR0-F1
#
_entry.id   AF-A0A3D0GLR0-F1
#
_cell.length_a   1.000
_cell.length_b   1.000
_cell.length_c   1.000
_cell.angle_alpha   90.00
_cell.angle_beta   90.00
_cell.angle_gamma   90.00
#
_symmetry.space_group_name_H-M   'P 1'
#
loop_
_entity.id
_entity.type
_entity.pdbx_description
1 polymer ?
#
loop_
_entity_poly.entity_id
_entity_poly.type
_entity_poly.pdbx_seq_one_letter_code
_entity_poly.pdbx_strand_id
1 'polypeptide(L)'
;MKGYLATLVVVLSLLSTQAYAQSCSSDEREVLALLDRVVHGTTKPNFAARALVQTAVGSQQIIVSHGASGEQSGYSVRVPTHSAQCPDKSHQLLLTANEGCGVAQWYKLDMRTETAGGRQTQIVTAVPRDFYRHGFQLVVDQKTQIVLRSTTFTQGSALENIELQSLSVSTAAPASEAADDNPLGLQASPVADFGWSPSWVPSGFLQSAGTVGAIDTQTFTDGLSSFSIFVERPEAEIRKGEGRVSRGATVSYVRGMNSPLGPRLVTVVGEIPVNTARMVVEGIDWSRDAQ
;
A
#
# COMPACT_ATOMS: atom_id res chain seq x y z
N MET A 1 -39.91 63.52 -20.07
CA MET A 1 -38.95 62.84 -19.17
C MET A 1 -38.69 61.45 -19.73
N LYS A 2 -37.42 61.10 -19.90
CA LYS A 2 -36.89 59.93 -20.63
C LYS A 2 -37.23 58.61 -19.91
N GLY A 3 -37.59 57.57 -20.66
CA GLY A 3 -37.69 56.19 -20.18
C GLY A 3 -37.30 55.22 -21.29
N TYR A 4 -36.06 54.73 -21.23
CA TYR A 4 -35.50 53.71 -22.13
C TYR A 4 -36.03 52.32 -21.73
N LEU A 5 -36.62 51.58 -22.67
CA LEU A 5 -36.77 50.13 -22.55
C LEU A 5 -35.49 49.47 -23.08
N ALA A 6 -34.68 48.93 -22.18
CA ALA A 6 -33.50 48.13 -22.50
C ALA A 6 -33.89 46.65 -22.64
N THR A 7 -33.68 46.11 -23.84
CA THR A 7 -33.70 44.67 -24.16
C THR A 7 -32.62 43.94 -23.36
N LEU A 8 -33.04 42.99 -22.51
CA LEU A 8 -32.17 42.12 -21.73
C LEU A 8 -31.81 40.88 -22.59
N VAL A 9 -30.60 40.86 -23.16
CA VAL A 9 -30.03 39.67 -23.79
C VAL A 9 -29.35 38.85 -22.70
N VAL A 10 -29.94 37.70 -22.37
CA VAL A 10 -29.33 36.71 -21.46
C VAL A 10 -28.28 35.93 -22.26
N VAL A 11 -27.00 36.29 -22.09
CA VAL A 11 -25.87 35.50 -22.59
C VAL A 11 -25.61 34.40 -21.55
N LEU A 12 -26.07 33.18 -21.85
CA LEU A 12 -25.79 31.98 -21.07
C LEU A 12 -24.34 31.54 -21.36
N SER A 13 -23.41 31.88 -20.48
CA SER A 13 -22.02 31.43 -20.57
C SER A 13 -21.93 29.94 -20.23
N LEU A 14 -21.72 29.11 -21.25
CA LEU A 14 -21.26 27.73 -21.14
C LEU A 14 -19.85 27.73 -20.55
N LEU A 15 -19.73 27.68 -19.22
CA LEU A 15 -18.47 27.33 -18.56
C LEU A 15 -18.29 25.83 -18.66
N SER A 16 -17.57 25.41 -19.70
CA SER A 16 -17.03 24.05 -19.81
C SER A 16 -16.17 23.77 -18.58
N THR A 17 -16.65 22.91 -17.68
CA THR A 17 -15.81 22.32 -16.63
C THR A 17 -14.79 21.41 -17.31
N GLN A 18 -13.61 21.96 -17.62
CA GLN A 18 -12.47 21.10 -17.95
C GLN A 18 -12.10 20.35 -16.66
N ALA A 19 -12.46 19.07 -16.61
CA ALA A 19 -11.83 18.15 -15.68
C ALA A 19 -10.34 18.10 -16.04
N TYR A 20 -9.50 18.74 -15.22
CA TYR A 20 -8.06 18.57 -15.32
C TYR A 20 -7.76 17.09 -15.04
N ALA A 21 -7.51 16.30 -16.09
CA ALA A 21 -6.80 15.05 -15.92
C ALA A 21 -5.47 15.40 -15.23
N GLN A 22 -5.31 15.03 -13.96
CA GLN A 22 -4.04 15.21 -13.26
C GLN A 22 -2.98 14.42 -14.04
N SER A 23 -2.13 15.12 -14.78
CA SER A 23 -1.02 14.53 -15.50
C SER A 23 0.23 14.53 -14.62
N CYS A 24 0.89 13.39 -14.49
CA CYS A 24 2.17 13.27 -13.79
C CYS A 24 3.28 13.89 -14.62
N SER A 25 4.31 14.35 -13.91
CA SER A 25 5.53 14.88 -14.52
C SER A 25 6.29 13.80 -15.31
N SER A 26 7.22 14.21 -16.18
CA SER A 26 8.14 13.29 -16.85
C SER A 26 8.90 12.43 -15.85
N ASP A 27 9.33 13.04 -14.76
CA ASP A 27 10.21 12.43 -13.76
C ASP A 27 9.42 11.36 -12.98
N GLU A 28 8.19 11.65 -12.60
CA GLU A 28 7.29 10.66 -11.99
C GLU A 28 7.00 9.48 -12.92
N ARG A 29 6.85 9.71 -14.23
CA ARG A 29 6.69 8.62 -15.21
C ARG A 29 7.93 7.74 -15.30
N GLU A 30 9.12 8.32 -15.21
CA GLU A 30 10.36 7.56 -15.20
C GLU A 30 10.48 6.70 -13.93
N VAL A 31 10.10 7.24 -12.78
CA VAL A 31 10.03 6.48 -11.53
C VAL A 31 9.04 5.32 -11.62
N LEU A 32 7.82 5.58 -12.13
CA LEU A 32 6.80 4.54 -12.30
C LEU A 32 7.28 3.43 -13.26
N ALA A 33 7.99 3.79 -14.33
CA ALA A 33 8.60 2.80 -15.24
C ALA A 33 9.71 1.98 -14.56
N LEU A 34 10.46 2.55 -13.62
CA LEU A 34 11.41 1.79 -12.79
C LEU A 34 10.67 0.83 -11.85
N LEU A 35 9.63 1.29 -11.16
CA LEU A 35 8.82 0.45 -10.27
C LEU A 35 8.18 -0.72 -11.04
N ASP A 36 7.68 -0.46 -12.26
CA ASP A 36 7.17 -1.52 -13.14
C ASP A 36 8.23 -2.58 -13.46
N ARG A 37 9.47 -2.17 -13.79
CA ARG A 37 10.57 -3.11 -14.01
C ARG A 37 10.94 -3.91 -12.76
N VAL A 38 10.88 -3.30 -11.58
CA VAL A 38 11.14 -4.00 -10.31
C VAL A 38 10.06 -5.06 -10.03
N VAL A 39 8.80 -4.76 -10.32
CA VAL A 39 7.66 -5.64 -10.01
C VAL A 39 7.40 -6.68 -11.11
N HIS A 40 7.46 -6.29 -12.38
CA HIS A 40 7.09 -7.12 -13.53
C HIS A 40 8.25 -7.43 -14.48
N GLY A 41 9.50 -7.09 -14.12
CA GLY A 41 10.67 -7.35 -14.95
C GLY A 41 10.76 -8.81 -15.37
N THR A 42 10.95 -9.06 -16.66
CA THR A 42 11.00 -10.40 -17.27
C THR A 42 12.29 -11.17 -16.94
N THR A 43 13.30 -10.49 -16.38
CA THR A 43 14.60 -11.05 -16.02
C THR A 43 14.92 -10.76 -14.56
N LYS A 44 14.11 -11.28 -13.63
CA LYS A 44 14.46 -11.24 -12.21
C LYS A 44 15.48 -12.35 -11.93
N PRO A 45 16.68 -12.03 -11.45
CA PRO A 45 17.66 -13.06 -11.13
C PRO A 45 17.25 -13.77 -9.84
N ASN A 46 17.47 -15.07 -9.76
CA ASN A 46 17.36 -15.80 -8.50
C ASN A 46 18.39 -15.23 -7.52
N PHE A 47 17.97 -14.95 -6.29
CA PHE A 47 18.88 -14.45 -5.28
C PHE A 47 18.54 -14.98 -3.90
N ALA A 48 19.54 -14.95 -3.02
CA ALA A 48 19.35 -15.12 -1.59
C ALA A 48 20.16 -14.04 -0.86
N ALA A 49 19.59 -13.48 0.19
CA ALA A 49 20.23 -12.46 1.01
C ALA A 49 19.81 -12.61 2.47
N ARG A 50 20.65 -12.11 3.38
CA ARG A 50 20.23 -11.86 4.76
C ARG A 50 19.69 -10.45 4.82
N ALA A 51 18.43 -10.25 5.12
CA ALA A 51 17.91 -8.91 5.35
C ALA A 51 18.02 -8.53 6.83
N LEU A 52 18.58 -7.36 7.10
CA LEU A 52 18.55 -6.72 8.40
C LEU A 52 17.32 -5.81 8.44
N VAL A 53 16.36 -6.13 9.30
CA VAL A 53 15.17 -5.30 9.56
C VAL A 53 15.41 -4.53 10.85
N GLN A 54 15.38 -3.20 10.77
CA GLN A 54 15.64 -2.29 11.88
C GLN A 54 14.41 -1.42 12.12
N THR A 55 14.01 -1.32 13.38
CA THR A 55 12.88 -0.50 13.85
C THR A 55 13.26 0.19 15.15
N ALA A 56 12.41 1.08 15.64
CA ALA A 56 12.60 1.70 16.95
C ALA A 56 12.66 0.68 18.12
N VAL A 57 12.06 -0.50 17.97
CA VAL A 57 12.03 -1.54 19.02
C VAL A 57 13.21 -2.53 18.95
N GLY A 58 14.03 -2.46 17.91
CA GLY A 58 15.20 -3.32 17.75
C GLY A 58 15.46 -3.76 16.31
N SER A 59 16.45 -4.65 16.17
CA SER A 59 16.85 -5.23 14.89
C SER A 59 16.62 -6.73 14.86
N GLN A 60 16.24 -7.26 13.71
CA GLN A 60 16.12 -8.71 13.46
C GLN A 60 16.72 -9.07 12.10
N GLN A 61 17.17 -10.32 11.96
CA GLN A 61 17.67 -10.84 10.69
C GLN A 61 16.70 -11.88 10.14
N ILE A 62 16.43 -11.77 8.84
CA ILE A 62 15.64 -12.75 8.09
C ILE A 62 16.39 -13.16 6.83
N ILE A 63 16.04 -14.31 6.26
CA ILE A 63 16.55 -14.75 4.97
C ILE A 63 15.52 -14.37 3.92
N VAL A 64 15.93 -13.63 2.89
CA VAL A 64 15.08 -13.27 1.76
C VAL A 64 15.59 -14.00 0.53
N SER A 65 14.71 -14.71 -0.17
CA SER A 65 15.06 -15.42 -1.39
C SER A 65 14.06 -15.20 -2.50
N HIS A 66 14.55 -15.27 -3.74
CA HIS A 66 13.75 -15.26 -4.96
C HIS A 66 14.21 -16.42 -5.86
N GLY A 67 13.25 -17.16 -6.41
CA GLY A 67 13.51 -18.39 -7.17
C GLY A 67 13.64 -19.65 -6.32
N ALA A 68 14.28 -20.68 -6.89
CA ALA A 68 14.25 -22.06 -6.40
C ALA A 68 14.56 -22.19 -4.91
N SER A 69 13.66 -22.90 -4.22
CA SER A 69 13.55 -23.06 -2.77
C SER A 69 14.85 -23.50 -2.10
N GLY A 70 15.54 -22.56 -1.46
CA GLY A 70 16.41 -22.88 -0.33
C GLY A 70 15.56 -23.37 0.86
N GLU A 71 16.18 -24.15 1.73
CA GLU A 71 15.59 -24.75 2.94
C GLU A 71 14.76 -23.72 3.72
N GLN A 72 13.43 -23.92 3.75
CA GLN A 72 12.50 -23.02 4.42
C GLN A 72 12.65 -23.16 5.93
N SER A 73 13.39 -22.24 6.54
CA SER A 73 13.34 -22.04 7.99
C SER A 73 12.20 -21.06 8.34
N GLY A 74 11.79 -21.04 9.61
CA GLY A 74 10.78 -20.08 10.11
C GLY A 74 11.17 -18.60 9.99
N TYR A 75 12.39 -18.28 9.56
CA TYR A 75 12.89 -16.92 9.33
C TYR A 75 13.17 -16.64 7.83
N SER A 76 12.62 -17.46 6.93
CA SER A 76 12.77 -17.27 5.48
C SER A 76 11.52 -16.64 4.87
N VAL A 77 11.72 -15.63 4.03
CA VAL A 77 10.69 -14.94 3.25
C VAL A 77 11.01 -15.13 1.78
N ARG A 78 10.06 -15.70 1.04
CA ARG A 78 10.16 -15.83 -0.42
C ARG A 78 9.54 -14.61 -1.08
N VAL A 79 10.27 -14.00 -2.01
CA VAL A 79 9.76 -12.95 -2.88
C VAL A 79 9.09 -13.61 -4.09
N PRO A 80 7.75 -13.49 -4.23
CA PRO A 80 7.02 -14.09 -5.34
C PRO A 80 7.37 -13.42 -6.69
N THR A 81 7.17 -14.19 -7.76
CA THR A 81 7.18 -13.68 -9.13
C THR A 81 5.75 -13.35 -9.54
N HIS A 82 5.51 -12.13 -9.98
CA HIS A 82 4.22 -11.68 -10.47
C HIS A 82 4.26 -11.44 -11.97
N SER A 83 3.18 -11.80 -12.66
CA SER A 83 2.99 -11.46 -14.07
C SER A 83 2.60 -9.99 -14.21
N ALA A 84 2.84 -9.40 -15.38
CA ALA A 84 2.33 -8.06 -15.70
C ALA A 84 0.79 -8.00 -15.77
N GLN A 85 0.12 -9.15 -15.75
CA GLN A 85 -1.34 -9.29 -15.76
C GLN A 85 -1.90 -9.69 -14.39
N CYS A 86 -1.10 -9.56 -13.32
CA CYS A 86 -1.53 -9.90 -11.96
C CYS A 86 -2.82 -9.15 -11.59
N PRO A 87 -3.89 -9.84 -11.16
CA PRO A 87 -5.14 -9.21 -10.78
C PRO A 87 -5.08 -8.50 -9.42
N ASP A 88 -3.96 -8.62 -8.68
CA ASP A 88 -3.79 -8.02 -7.36
C ASP A 88 -3.96 -6.49 -7.41
N LYS A 89 -4.78 -5.97 -6.48
CA LYS A 89 -5.10 -4.54 -6.49
C LYS A 89 -3.91 -3.65 -6.14
N SER A 90 -2.96 -4.13 -5.34
CA SER A 90 -1.76 -3.37 -5.01
C SER A 90 -0.90 -3.18 -6.26
N HIS A 91 -0.72 -4.24 -7.05
CA HIS A 91 0.02 -4.18 -8.31
C HIS A 91 -0.65 -3.24 -9.31
N GLN A 92 -1.98 -3.34 -9.42
CA GLN A 92 -2.73 -2.47 -10.31
C GLN A 92 -2.62 -1.00 -9.88
N LEU A 93 -2.80 -0.68 -8.60
CA LEU A 93 -2.76 0.70 -8.11
C LEU A 93 -1.35 1.29 -8.14
N LEU A 94 -0.33 0.47 -7.94
CA LEU A 94 1.06 0.88 -8.05
C LEU A 94 1.38 1.46 -9.45
N LEU A 95 0.87 0.83 -10.51
CA LEU A 95 1.36 1.04 -11.88
C LEU A 95 0.29 1.49 -12.88
N THR A 96 -0.93 0.99 -12.72
CA THR A 96 -2.06 1.19 -13.64
C THR A 96 -3.18 2.00 -13.00
N ALA A 97 -3.15 3.29 -13.27
CA ALA A 97 -4.35 3.89 -13.84
C ALA A 97 -3.90 4.41 -15.21
N ASN A 98 -4.31 3.74 -16.30
CA ASN A 98 -3.91 4.07 -17.68
C ASN A 98 -4.25 5.51 -18.13
N GLU A 99 -4.84 6.34 -17.25
CA GLU A 99 -5.07 7.77 -17.45
C GLU A 99 -4.81 8.60 -16.17
N GLY A 100 -4.19 8.03 -15.13
CA GLY A 100 -4.25 8.57 -13.78
C GLY A 100 -2.97 8.50 -12.95
N CYS A 101 -1.77 8.41 -13.51
CA CYS A 101 -0.53 8.58 -12.72
C CYS A 101 -0.26 7.54 -11.60
N GLY A 102 -1.06 6.47 -11.48
CA GLY A 102 -0.90 5.45 -10.43
C GLY A 102 -0.73 6.06 -9.04
N VAL A 103 0.26 5.57 -8.28
CA VAL A 103 0.59 6.10 -6.96
C VAL A 103 1.10 7.55 -6.98
N ALA A 104 1.52 8.11 -8.12
CA ALA A 104 1.97 9.49 -8.19
C ALA A 104 0.85 10.53 -7.94
N GLN A 105 -0.43 10.12 -7.98
CA GLN A 105 -1.54 10.95 -7.49
C GLN A 105 -1.44 11.24 -5.99
N TRP A 106 -0.90 10.29 -5.23
CA TRP A 106 -0.89 10.27 -3.76
C TRP A 106 0.49 10.50 -3.18
N TYR A 107 1.53 10.25 -3.97
CA TYR A 107 2.93 10.44 -3.61
C TYR A 107 3.61 11.35 -4.63
N LYS A 108 4.42 12.29 -4.14
CA LYS A 108 5.43 12.92 -4.98
C LYS A 108 6.59 11.94 -5.12
N LEU A 109 6.87 11.53 -6.35
CA LEU A 109 7.98 10.62 -6.64
C LEU A 109 9.20 11.41 -7.08
N ASP A 110 10.36 11.01 -6.58
CA ASP A 110 11.66 11.52 -6.98
C ASP A 110 12.63 10.36 -7.17
N MET A 111 13.59 10.51 -8.08
CA MET A 111 14.61 9.51 -8.34
C MET A 111 15.97 10.17 -8.54
N ARG A 112 16.99 9.60 -7.88
CA ARG A 112 18.38 9.97 -8.09
C ARG A 112 19.26 8.73 -8.27
N THR A 113 20.33 8.87 -9.02
CA THR A 113 21.33 7.81 -9.17
C THR A 113 22.49 8.03 -8.20
N GLU A 114 22.96 6.96 -7.57
CA GLU A 114 24.11 6.98 -6.68
C GLU A 114 25.02 5.79 -6.98
N THR A 115 26.34 6.02 -6.96
CA THR A 115 27.34 4.94 -7.05
C THR A 115 27.99 4.76 -5.69
N ALA A 116 27.76 3.61 -5.06
CA ALA A 116 28.36 3.27 -3.77
C ALA A 116 28.99 1.87 -3.86
N GLY A 117 30.25 1.73 -3.43
CA GLY A 117 30.95 0.43 -3.43
C GLY A 117 31.05 -0.24 -4.82
N GLY A 118 31.17 0.55 -5.89
CA GLY A 118 31.23 0.04 -7.27
C GLY A 118 29.89 -0.41 -7.85
N ARG A 119 28.78 -0.20 -7.12
CA ARG A 119 27.42 -0.54 -7.54
C ARG A 119 26.65 0.73 -7.88
N GLN A 120 26.08 0.79 -9.09
CA GLN A 120 25.16 1.86 -9.47
C GLN A 120 23.75 1.54 -8.98
N THR A 121 23.14 2.49 -8.28
CA THR A 121 21.82 2.34 -7.68
C THR A 121 20.92 3.50 -8.08
N GLN A 122 19.63 3.21 -8.23
CA GLN A 122 18.58 4.19 -8.41
C GLN A 122 17.80 4.29 -7.10
N ILE A 123 17.81 5.47 -6.49
CA ILE A 123 17.17 5.75 -5.21
C ILE A 123 15.84 6.43 -5.51
N VAL A 124 14.75 5.70 -5.33
CA VAL A 124 13.38 6.19 -5.48
C VAL A 124 12.90 6.68 -4.12
N THR A 125 12.37 7.90 -4.06
CA THR A 125 11.72 8.43 -2.86
C THR A 125 10.27 8.77 -3.18
N ALA A 126 9.34 8.18 -2.44
CA ALA A 126 7.92 8.46 -2.50
C ALA A 126 7.50 9.22 -1.23
N VAL A 127 7.22 10.51 -1.38
CA VAL A 127 6.77 11.38 -0.28
C VAL A 127 5.25 11.54 -0.38
N PRO A 128 4.46 11.20 0.65
CA PRO A 128 3.02 11.32 0.58
C PRO A 128 2.60 12.79 0.42
N ARG A 129 1.56 13.02 -0.37
CA ARG A 129 0.97 14.36 -0.63
C ARG A 129 -0.05 14.78 0.44
N ASP A 130 -0.32 13.90 1.39
CA ASP A 130 -1.18 14.13 2.55
C ASP A 130 -0.56 13.52 3.82
N PHE A 131 -1.30 13.61 4.94
CA PHE A 131 -0.86 13.12 6.25
C PHE A 131 -1.34 11.70 6.57
N TYR A 132 -1.96 11.01 5.61
CA TYR A 132 -2.65 9.75 5.88
C TYR A 132 -1.79 8.52 5.61
N ARG A 133 -0.55 8.72 5.16
CA ARG A 133 0.36 7.66 4.70
C ARG A 133 1.79 7.90 5.19
N HIS A 134 2.59 6.85 5.18
CA HIS A 134 4.04 6.94 5.36
C HIS A 134 4.72 7.22 4.02
N GLY A 135 5.95 7.72 4.06
CA GLY A 135 6.82 7.79 2.88
C GLY A 135 7.71 6.57 2.76
N PHE A 136 8.19 6.33 1.54
CA PHE A 136 9.05 5.19 1.22
C PHE A 136 10.31 5.66 0.48
N GLN A 137 11.45 5.04 0.79
CA GLN A 137 12.66 5.15 -0.01
C GLN A 137 13.15 3.76 -0.40
N LEU A 138 13.28 3.53 -1.70
CA LEU A 138 13.78 2.28 -2.26
C LEU A 138 15.13 2.52 -2.91
N VAL A 139 16.13 1.72 -2.54
CA VAL A 139 17.44 1.70 -3.20
C VAL A 139 17.47 0.50 -4.12
N VAL A 140 17.40 0.72 -5.42
CA VAL A 140 17.31 -0.32 -6.45
C VAL A 140 18.66 -0.49 -7.14
N ASP A 141 19.18 -1.70 -7.23
CA ASP A 141 20.37 -2.00 -8.03
C ASP A 141 20.06 -1.85 -9.53
N GLN A 142 20.80 -1.00 -10.23
CA GLN A 142 20.50 -0.68 -11.62
C GLN A 142 20.71 -1.88 -12.56
N LYS A 143 21.66 -2.78 -12.23
CA LYS A 143 21.99 -3.94 -13.06
C LYS A 143 20.98 -5.09 -12.89
N THR A 144 20.61 -5.40 -11.65
CA THR A 144 19.79 -6.57 -11.30
C THR A 144 18.33 -6.23 -11.02
N GLN A 145 18.00 -4.94 -10.86
CA GLN A 145 16.68 -4.43 -10.46
C GLN A 145 16.21 -4.96 -9.09
N ILE A 146 17.13 -5.49 -8.27
CA ILE A 146 16.85 -5.92 -6.89
C ILE A 146 16.76 -4.67 -5.99
N VAL A 147 15.71 -4.61 -5.16
CA VAL A 147 15.62 -3.62 -4.08
C VAL A 147 16.59 -4.02 -2.96
N LEU A 148 17.70 -3.29 -2.85
CA LEU A 148 18.74 -3.53 -1.85
C LEU A 148 18.36 -2.99 -0.48
N ARG A 149 17.61 -1.88 -0.44
CA ARG A 149 17.13 -1.27 0.79
C ARG A 149 15.73 -0.70 0.60
N SER A 150 14.86 -0.92 1.57
CA SER A 150 13.57 -0.27 1.70
C SER A 150 13.51 0.44 3.04
N THR A 151 13.19 1.73 3.02
CA THR A 151 13.03 2.53 4.23
C THR A 151 11.64 3.14 4.25
N THR A 152 10.83 2.80 5.25
CA THR A 152 9.56 3.47 5.52
C THR A 152 9.79 4.57 6.53
N PHE A 153 9.31 5.79 6.25
CA PHE A 153 9.57 6.97 7.08
C PHE A 153 8.32 7.83 7.26
N THR A 154 8.33 8.63 8.32
CA THR A 154 7.32 9.67 8.57
C THR A 154 8.00 10.97 8.95
N GLN A 155 7.60 12.08 8.32
CA GLN A 155 8.09 13.44 8.65
C GLN A 155 9.61 13.53 8.92
N GLY A 156 10.42 12.84 8.11
CA GLY A 156 11.88 12.82 8.21
C GLY A 156 12.50 11.79 9.16
N SER A 157 11.70 10.99 9.89
CA SER A 157 12.17 9.90 10.75
C SER A 157 11.91 8.53 10.13
N ALA A 158 12.93 7.68 10.08
CA ALA A 158 12.76 6.29 9.65
C ALA A 158 11.98 5.49 10.70
N LEU A 159 10.90 4.83 10.27
CA LEU A 159 10.09 3.93 11.09
C LEU A 159 10.60 2.49 10.99
N GLU A 160 10.98 2.11 9.77
CA GLU A 160 11.51 0.79 9.46
C GLU A 160 12.55 0.90 8.35
N ASN A 161 13.64 0.16 8.50
CA ASN A 161 14.67 0.02 7.48
C ASN A 161 14.95 -1.47 7.26
N ILE A 162 14.76 -1.93 6.02
CA ILE A 162 15.05 -3.29 5.58
C ILE A 162 16.21 -3.19 4.60
N GLU A 163 17.34 -3.79 4.94
CA GLU A 163 18.55 -3.77 4.10
C GLU A 163 19.05 -5.18 3.82
N LEU A 164 19.25 -5.49 2.53
CA LEU A 164 19.83 -6.75 2.10
C LEU A 164 21.35 -6.74 2.32
N GLN A 165 21.81 -7.66 3.14
CA GLN A 165 23.20 -7.97 3.42
C GLN A 165 23.57 -9.33 2.81
N SER A 166 24.85 -9.48 2.45
CA SER A 166 25.39 -10.74 1.90
C SER A 166 24.60 -11.28 0.69
N LEU A 167 24.14 -10.37 -0.18
CA LEU A 167 23.38 -10.72 -1.38
C LEU A 167 24.19 -11.65 -2.29
N SER A 168 23.62 -12.82 -2.56
CA SER A 168 24.12 -13.82 -3.51
C SER A 168 23.15 -13.91 -4.68
N VAL A 169 23.59 -13.50 -5.86
CA VAL A 169 22.78 -13.53 -7.10
C VAL A 169 23.24 -14.71 -7.95
N SER A 170 22.30 -15.57 -8.35
CA SER A 170 22.57 -16.70 -9.23
C SER A 170 22.92 -16.23 -10.64
N THR A 171 23.91 -16.88 -11.24
CA THR A 171 24.25 -16.71 -12.67
C THR A 171 23.53 -17.72 -13.56
N ALA A 172 22.82 -18.68 -12.97
CA ALA A 172 21.98 -19.61 -13.72
C ALA A 172 20.79 -18.84 -14.31
N ALA A 173 20.36 -19.24 -15.51
CA ALA A 173 19.12 -18.71 -16.07
C ALA A 173 17.99 -18.90 -15.03
N PRO A 174 17.15 -17.88 -14.80
CA PRO A 174 16.02 -18.05 -13.90
C PRO A 174 15.23 -19.26 -14.40
N ALA A 175 15.04 -20.25 -13.53
CA ALA A 175 14.11 -21.32 -13.81
C ALA A 175 12.77 -20.67 -14.16
N SER A 176 12.02 -21.21 -15.12
CA SER A 176 10.67 -20.73 -15.41
C SER A 176 9.77 -21.08 -14.23
N GLU A 177 9.88 -20.34 -13.14
CA GLU A 177 8.86 -20.34 -12.10
C GLU A 177 7.64 -19.68 -12.73
N ALA A 178 6.52 -20.42 -12.76
CA ALA A 178 5.26 -19.82 -13.15
C ALA A 178 5.02 -18.61 -12.24
N ALA A 179 4.57 -17.50 -12.82
CA ALA A 179 4.10 -16.38 -12.02
C ALA A 179 3.05 -16.91 -11.04
N ASP A 180 3.28 -16.66 -9.76
CA ASP A 180 2.33 -16.98 -8.72
C ASP A 180 1.63 -15.68 -8.37
N ASP A 181 0.57 -15.39 -9.13
CA ASP A 181 -0.21 -14.17 -8.97
C ASP A 181 -1.13 -14.23 -7.73
N ASN A 182 -1.12 -15.35 -6.98
CA ASN A 182 -1.80 -15.48 -5.70
C ASN A 182 -1.04 -16.41 -4.71
N PRO A 183 0.17 -16.02 -4.27
CA PRO A 183 1.05 -16.89 -3.49
C PRO A 183 0.52 -17.14 -2.08
N LEU A 184 -0.43 -16.33 -1.63
CA LEU A 184 -1.08 -16.46 -0.33
C LEU A 184 -2.46 -17.13 -0.42
N GLY A 185 -2.92 -17.50 -1.62
CA GLY A 185 -4.25 -18.08 -1.83
C GLY A 185 -5.39 -17.16 -1.37
N LEU A 186 -5.14 -15.85 -1.26
CA LEU A 186 -6.14 -14.88 -0.87
C LEU A 186 -7.18 -14.82 -1.99
N GLN A 187 -8.37 -15.32 -1.72
CA GLN A 187 -9.48 -15.14 -2.64
C GLN A 187 -9.95 -13.69 -2.51
N ALA A 188 -9.93 -12.96 -3.62
CA ALA A 188 -10.71 -11.75 -3.75
C ALA A 188 -12.19 -12.17 -3.70
N SER A 189 -12.74 -12.26 -2.48
CA SER A 189 -14.18 -12.46 -2.35
C SER A 189 -14.88 -11.25 -2.93
N PRO A 190 -15.99 -11.44 -3.65
CA PRO A 190 -16.85 -10.32 -4.05
C PRO A 190 -17.22 -9.52 -2.80
N VAL A 191 -17.58 -8.25 -3.00
CA VAL A 191 -18.12 -7.33 -1.98
C VAL A 191 -19.13 -8.09 -1.13
N ALA A 192 -18.67 -8.65 -0.01
CA ALA A 192 -19.52 -9.38 0.90
C ALA A 192 -20.35 -8.34 1.65
N ASP A 193 -21.58 -8.67 1.98
CA ASP A 193 -22.32 -7.83 2.91
C ASP A 193 -21.74 -8.05 4.31
N PHE A 194 -20.88 -7.14 4.73
CA PHE A 194 -20.27 -7.16 6.06
C PHE A 194 -21.23 -6.64 7.14
N GLY A 195 -22.36 -6.00 6.77
CA GLY A 195 -23.22 -5.29 7.72
C GLY A 195 -22.55 -4.09 8.41
N TRP A 196 -21.37 -3.70 7.93
CA TRP A 196 -20.63 -2.52 8.34
C TRP A 196 -19.71 -2.06 7.21
N SER A 197 -19.40 -0.78 7.17
CA SER A 197 -18.43 -0.22 6.24
C SER A 197 -17.72 0.99 6.86
N PRO A 198 -16.45 1.25 6.50
CA PRO A 198 -15.82 2.51 6.86
C PRO A 198 -16.49 3.63 6.05
N SER A 199 -17.08 4.61 6.73
CA SER A 199 -17.64 5.83 6.12
C SER A 199 -16.57 6.70 5.47
N TRP A 200 -15.31 6.49 5.84
CA TRP A 200 -14.16 7.18 5.30
C TRP A 200 -12.93 6.26 5.27
N VAL A 201 -12.23 6.31 4.14
CA VAL A 201 -10.85 5.82 3.97
C VAL A 201 -10.06 6.90 3.23
N PRO A 202 -8.73 6.97 3.39
CA PRO A 202 -7.93 7.94 2.64
C PRO A 202 -8.10 7.72 1.14
N SER A 203 -8.16 8.81 0.37
CA SER A 203 -8.33 8.74 -1.08
C SER A 203 -7.30 7.80 -1.72
N GLY A 204 -7.65 7.06 -2.77
CA GLY A 204 -6.72 6.12 -3.41
C GLY A 204 -6.59 4.75 -2.74
N PHE A 205 -6.96 4.60 -1.46
CA PHE A 205 -7.12 3.26 -0.89
C PHE A 205 -8.39 2.61 -1.44
N LEU A 206 -8.23 1.42 -2.04
CA LEU A 206 -9.34 0.59 -2.49
C LEU A 206 -9.34 -0.74 -1.75
N GLN A 207 -10.52 -1.31 -1.55
CA GLN A 207 -10.65 -2.65 -0.98
C GLN A 207 -10.04 -3.68 -1.93
N SER A 208 -9.04 -4.43 -1.46
CA SER A 208 -8.35 -5.48 -2.21
C SER A 208 -8.85 -6.88 -1.87
N ALA A 209 -9.31 -7.09 -0.63
CA ALA A 209 -9.82 -8.37 -0.16
C ALA A 209 -10.84 -8.19 0.96
N GLY A 210 -11.60 -9.24 1.23
CA GLY A 210 -12.42 -9.32 2.43
C GLY A 210 -12.99 -10.71 2.68
N THR A 211 -13.29 -10.97 3.94
CA THR A 211 -13.80 -12.25 4.43
C THR A 211 -14.85 -11.98 5.49
N VAL A 212 -16.02 -12.63 5.38
CA VAL A 212 -17.06 -12.64 6.42
C VAL A 212 -16.95 -13.96 7.17
N GLY A 213 -16.98 -13.92 8.50
CA GLY A 213 -16.79 -15.12 9.31
C GLY A 213 -16.90 -14.87 10.80
N ALA A 214 -16.12 -15.62 11.59
CA ALA A 214 -16.01 -15.36 13.04
C ALA A 214 -15.40 -13.98 13.32
N ILE A 215 -14.47 -13.56 12.46
CA ILE A 215 -13.89 -12.23 12.43
C ILE A 215 -14.05 -11.71 11.01
N ASP A 216 -14.85 -10.65 10.85
CA ASP A 216 -15.02 -10.00 9.56
C ASP A 216 -13.75 -9.20 9.26
N THR A 217 -13.23 -9.34 8.04
CA THR A 217 -11.99 -8.69 7.61
C THR A 217 -12.21 -7.94 6.31
N GLN A 218 -11.78 -6.69 6.23
CA GLN A 218 -11.67 -5.93 4.99
C GLN A 218 -10.26 -5.37 4.85
N THR A 219 -9.59 -5.61 3.72
CA THR A 219 -8.24 -5.12 3.45
C THR A 219 -8.28 -4.06 2.37
N PHE A 220 -7.55 -2.97 2.60
CA PHE A 220 -7.43 -1.82 1.72
C PHE A 220 -5.98 -1.60 1.34
N THR A 221 -5.73 -1.18 0.10
CA THR A 221 -4.40 -0.86 -0.42
C THR A 221 -4.48 0.35 -1.34
N ASP A 222 -3.46 1.20 -1.33
CA ASP A 222 -3.28 2.28 -2.31
C ASP A 222 -2.21 1.97 -3.37
N GLY A 223 -1.64 0.75 -3.31
CA GLY A 223 -0.53 0.31 -4.15
C GLY A 223 0.84 0.30 -3.47
N LEU A 224 1.07 1.13 -2.45
CA LEU A 224 2.32 1.17 -1.67
C LEU A 224 2.10 0.80 -0.20
N SER A 225 1.01 1.25 0.40
CA SER A 225 0.61 0.96 1.76
C SER A 225 -0.67 0.13 1.78
N SER A 226 -0.82 -0.68 2.82
CA SER A 226 -2.05 -1.44 3.06
C SER A 226 -2.45 -1.43 4.52
N PHE A 227 -3.74 -1.59 4.78
CA PHE A 227 -4.29 -1.84 6.11
C PHE A 227 -5.51 -2.74 6.03
N SER A 228 -5.75 -3.48 7.11
CA SER A 228 -6.92 -4.33 7.29
C SER A 228 -7.72 -3.87 8.49
N ILE A 229 -9.04 -3.90 8.33
CA ILE A 229 -10.02 -3.69 9.40
C ILE A 229 -10.56 -5.05 9.79
N PHE A 230 -10.50 -5.37 11.07
CA PHE A 230 -11.04 -6.58 11.67
C PHE A 230 -12.19 -6.18 12.61
N VAL A 231 -13.32 -6.87 12.48
CA VAL A 231 -14.48 -6.68 13.34
C VAL A 231 -14.85 -8.01 13.95
N GLU A 232 -14.79 -8.09 15.28
CA GLU A 232 -15.11 -9.29 16.04
C GLU A 232 -16.20 -9.03 17.09
N ARG A 233 -16.90 -10.10 17.45
CA ARG A 233 -17.83 -10.11 18.57
C ARG A 233 -17.06 -10.61 19.80
N PRO A 234 -16.81 -9.77 20.80
CA PRO A 234 -16.04 -10.20 21.96
C PRO A 234 -16.84 -11.20 22.80
N GLU A 235 -16.17 -12.27 23.25
CA GLU A 235 -16.76 -13.29 24.12
C GLU A 235 -16.93 -12.81 25.58
N ALA A 236 -16.12 -11.82 25.98
CA ALA A 236 -16.10 -11.24 27.32
C ALA A 236 -16.46 -9.74 27.29
N GLU A 237 -16.66 -9.16 28.47
CA GLU A 237 -16.97 -7.74 28.62
C GLU A 237 -15.88 -6.86 27.97
N ILE A 238 -16.28 -5.99 27.05
CA ILE A 238 -15.35 -5.04 26.42
C ILE A 238 -14.81 -4.09 27.50
N ARG A 239 -13.49 -4.04 27.67
CA ARG A 239 -12.86 -2.91 28.35
C ARG A 239 -13.10 -1.66 27.52
N LYS A 240 -13.88 -0.71 28.06
CA LYS A 240 -14.05 0.62 27.46
C LYS A 240 -12.66 1.26 27.32
N GLY A 241 -12.26 1.58 26.09
CA GLY A 241 -10.98 2.24 25.83
C GLY A 241 -10.44 2.02 24.42
N GLU A 242 -9.29 2.65 24.18
CA GLU A 242 -8.48 2.50 22.97
C GLU A 242 -7.22 1.71 23.33
N GLY A 243 -6.86 0.75 22.48
CA GLY A 243 -5.59 0.04 22.51
C GLY A 243 -4.75 0.44 21.31
N ARG A 244 -3.45 0.67 21.52
CA ARG A 244 -2.53 0.94 20.41
C ARG A 244 -1.18 0.29 20.65
N VAL A 245 -0.70 -0.41 19.62
CA VAL A 245 0.66 -0.92 19.53
C VAL A 245 1.23 -0.57 18.16
N SER A 246 2.51 -0.20 18.10
CA SER A 246 3.22 0.00 16.84
C SER A 246 4.54 -0.74 16.86
N ARG A 247 4.88 -1.37 15.74
CA ARG A 247 6.17 -2.03 15.51
C ARG A 247 6.63 -1.67 14.11
N GLY A 248 7.72 -0.91 14.02
CA GLY A 248 8.19 -0.38 12.74
C GLY A 248 7.15 0.55 12.11
N ALA A 249 6.83 0.31 10.84
CA ALA A 249 5.80 1.04 10.11
C ALA A 249 4.37 0.57 10.42
N THR A 250 4.21 -0.63 10.99
CA THR A 250 2.91 -1.25 11.24
C THR A 250 2.29 -0.76 12.56
N VAL A 251 1.07 -0.24 12.50
CA VAL A 251 0.24 0.08 13.65
C VAL A 251 -0.85 -0.97 13.82
N SER A 252 -1.16 -1.33 15.06
CA SER A 252 -2.40 -1.99 15.47
C SER A 252 -3.14 -1.03 16.40
N TYR A 253 -4.36 -0.65 16.00
CA TYR A 253 -5.23 0.24 16.73
C TYR A 253 -6.56 -0.46 16.99
N VAL A 254 -6.95 -0.55 18.25
CA VAL A 254 -8.12 -1.31 18.71
C VAL A 254 -9.08 -0.38 19.43
N ARG A 255 -10.37 -0.52 19.15
CA ARG A 255 -11.43 0.20 19.89
C ARG A 255 -12.65 -0.69 20.09
N GLY A 256 -13.14 -0.70 21.32
CA GLY A 256 -14.46 -1.23 21.63
C GLY A 256 -15.56 -0.25 21.20
N MET A 257 -16.51 -0.71 20.40
CA MET A 257 -17.61 0.09 19.86
C MET A 257 -18.95 -0.60 20.12
N ASN A 258 -20.03 0.19 20.22
CA ASN A 258 -21.38 -0.35 20.26
C ASN A 258 -21.97 -0.33 18.85
N SER A 259 -22.47 -1.47 18.40
CA SER A 259 -23.27 -1.59 17.17
C SER A 259 -24.75 -1.83 17.54
N PRO A 260 -25.69 -1.68 16.59
CA PRO A 260 -27.09 -2.08 16.80
C PRO A 260 -27.25 -3.56 17.20
N LEU A 261 -26.30 -4.41 16.82
CA LEU A 261 -26.26 -5.85 17.11
C LEU A 261 -25.39 -6.18 18.34
N GLY A 262 -25.13 -5.19 19.20
CA GLY A 262 -24.36 -5.34 20.42
C GLY A 262 -22.90 -4.86 20.32
N PRO A 263 -22.10 -5.08 21.38
CA PRO A 263 -20.70 -4.67 21.43
C PRO A 263 -19.87 -5.33 20.31
N ARG A 264 -18.92 -4.58 19.77
CA ARG A 264 -17.96 -4.99 18.74
C ARG A 264 -16.57 -4.51 19.10
N LEU A 265 -15.56 -5.34 18.84
CA LEU A 265 -14.17 -4.94 18.94
C LEU A 265 -13.66 -4.72 17.52
N VAL A 266 -13.26 -3.48 17.23
CA VAL A 266 -12.76 -3.08 15.91
C VAL A 266 -11.25 -2.89 16.01
N THR A 267 -10.52 -3.58 15.15
CA THR A 267 -9.06 -3.53 15.11
C THR A 267 -8.61 -3.12 13.71
N VAL A 268 -7.79 -2.08 13.59
CA VAL A 268 -7.12 -1.71 12.34
C VAL A 268 -5.65 -2.04 12.46
N VAL A 269 -5.14 -2.83 11.52
CA VAL A 269 -3.72 -3.19 11.42
C VAL A 269 -3.21 -2.78 10.05
N GLY A 270 -2.11 -2.03 9.98
CA GLY A 270 -1.53 -1.68 8.70
C GLY A 270 -0.36 -0.71 8.76
N GLU A 271 0.21 -0.44 7.59
CA GLU A 271 1.35 0.46 7.40
C GLU A 271 0.88 1.89 7.15
N ILE A 272 0.08 2.41 8.10
CA ILE A 272 -0.49 3.75 8.06
C ILE A 272 -0.19 4.50 9.35
N PRO A 273 -0.18 5.84 9.35
CA PRO A 273 -0.11 6.63 10.57
C PRO A 273 -1.22 6.25 11.55
N VAL A 274 -0.91 6.30 12.85
CA VAL A 274 -1.88 6.01 13.91
C VAL A 274 -3.16 6.86 13.79
N ASN A 275 -3.02 8.14 13.42
CA ASN A 275 -4.18 9.02 13.30
C ASN A 275 -5.10 8.57 12.16
N THR A 276 -4.54 8.06 11.06
CA THR A 276 -5.32 7.44 9.99
C THR A 276 -6.09 6.22 10.50
N ALA A 277 -5.42 5.31 11.22
CA ALA A 277 -6.06 4.12 11.78
C ALA A 277 -7.20 4.49 12.74
N ARG A 278 -6.99 5.51 13.60
CA ARG A 278 -8.04 6.04 14.48
C ARG A 278 -9.23 6.58 13.69
N MET A 279 -8.99 7.40 12.66
CA MET A 279 -10.06 7.98 11.84
C MET A 279 -10.88 6.90 11.13
N VAL A 280 -10.23 5.87 10.58
CA VAL A 280 -10.91 4.73 9.96
C VAL A 280 -11.80 4.01 10.96
N VAL A 281 -11.30 3.73 12.18
CA VAL A 281 -12.11 3.07 13.23
C VAL A 281 -13.27 3.95 13.70
N GLU A 282 -13.06 5.25 13.85
CA GLU A 282 -14.10 6.19 14.25
C GLU A 282 -15.19 6.38 13.20
N GLY A 283 -14.84 6.20 11.92
CA GLY A 283 -15.75 6.26 10.80
C GLY A 283 -16.48 4.95 10.50
N ILE A 284 -16.38 3.90 11.33
CA ILE A 284 -17.16 2.69 11.06
C ILE A 284 -18.66 2.97 11.18
N ASP A 285 -19.36 2.82 10.06
CA ASP A 285 -20.80 2.85 9.99
C ASP A 285 -21.35 1.43 10.03
N TRP A 286 -22.34 1.22 10.89
CA TRP A 286 -23.04 -0.05 11.04
C TRP A 286 -24.30 0.04 10.19
N SER A 287 -24.13 -0.12 8.88
CA SER A 287 -25.25 -0.16 7.94
C SER A 287 -26.20 -1.29 8.36
N ARG A 288 -27.42 -0.92 8.75
CA ARG A 288 -28.54 -1.86 8.80
C ARG A 288 -29.15 -1.90 7.40
N ASP A 289 -29.28 -3.11 6.86
CA ASP A 289 -30.44 -3.58 6.11
C ASP A 289 -30.33 -5.12 6.12
N ALA A 290 -30.83 -5.82 7.13
CA ALA A 290 -32.19 -6.33 7.05
C ALA A 290 -32.80 -6.60 8.44
N GLN A 291 -34.12 -6.38 8.47
CA GLN A 291 -35.07 -6.90 9.45
C GLN A 291 -35.02 -8.43 9.52
#